data_AF-A0A359H4A6-F1
#
_entry.id   AF-A0A359H4A6-F1
#
_cell.length_a   1.000
_cell.length_b   1.000
_cell.length_c   1.000
_cell.angle_alpha   90.00
_cell.angle_beta   90.00
_cell.angle_gamma   90.00
#
_symmetry.space_group_name_H-M   'P 1'
#
loop_
_entity.id
_entity.type
_entity.pdbx_description
1 polymer ?
#
loop_
_entity_poly.entity_id
_entity_poly.type
_entity_poly.pdbx_seq_one_letter_code
_entity_poly.pdbx_strand_id
1 'polypeptide(L)' 'NFTIFVQGPYTKISKISRTYSQNNPGELLALFNSLGFLEIAVNLGSLEQSEGISLSSEIRIKFDNEQNKRD' A
#
# COMPACT_ATOMS: atom_id res chain seq x y z
N ASN A 1 -6.79 10.11 -7.94
CA ASN A 1 -6.09 9.79 -6.67
C ASN A 1 -6.58 8.45 -6.13
N PHE A 2 -5.77 7.77 -5.31
CA PHE A 2 -6.15 6.52 -4.65
C PHE A 2 -5.62 6.47 -3.22
N THR A 3 -6.18 5.57 -2.42
CA THR A 3 -5.66 5.20 -1.09
C THR A 3 -5.80 3.70 -0.91
N ILE A 4 -4.69 3.04 -0.61
CA ILE A 4 -4.65 1.63 -0.20
C ILE A 4 -4.75 1.59 1.32
N PHE A 5 -5.68 0.81 1.84
CA PHE A 5 -5.90 0.54 3.25
C PHE A 5 -5.41 -0.88 3.54
N VAL A 6 -4.38 -0.95 4.37
CA VAL A 6 -3.58 -2.16 4.59
C VAL A 6 -4.03 -2.88 5.88
N GLN A 7 -4.35 -2.11 6.93
CA GLN A 7 -4.98 -2.61 8.15
C GLN A 7 -6.09 -1.65 8.60
N GLY A 8 -7.33 -1.95 8.21
CA GLY A 8 -8.47 -1.10 8.55
C GLY A 8 -8.29 0.36 8.10
N PRO A 9 -8.82 1.36 8.83
CA PRO A 9 -8.80 2.76 8.39
C PRO A 9 -7.49 3.52 8.72
N TYR A 10 -6.52 2.90 9.39
CA TYR A 10 -5.36 3.59 9.97
C TYR A 10 -4.11 3.53 9.07
N THR A 11 -3.71 2.32 8.67
CA THR A 11 -2.53 2.12 7.83
C THR A 11 -2.87 2.39 6.37
N LYS A 12 -2.29 3.45 5.80
CA LYS A 12 -2.63 3.96 4.46
C LYS A 12 -1.40 4.16 3.59
N ILE A 13 -1.55 3.86 2.30
CA ILE A 13 -0.57 4.17 1.26
C ILE A 13 -1.26 4.93 0.13
N SER A 14 -0.70 6.08 -0.27
CA SER A 14 -1.24 6.93 -1.34
C SER A 14 -0.28 7.11 -2.52
N LYS A 15 0.83 6.37 -2.53
CA LYS A 15 1.86 6.41 -3.57
C LYS A 15 2.35 4.99 -3.90
N ILE A 16 2.61 4.75 -5.18
CA ILE A 16 3.32 3.55 -5.65
C ILE A 16 4.80 3.90 -5.82
N SER A 17 5.66 3.18 -5.12
CA SER A 17 7.11 3.23 -5.28
C SER A 17 7.54 2.39 -6.49
N ARG A 18 8.62 2.79 -7.14
CA ARG A 18 9.28 2.03 -8.23
C ARG A 18 10.24 0.98 -7.69
N THR A 19 10.84 1.25 -6.54
CA THR A 19 11.80 0.37 -5.87
C THR A 19 11.66 0.50 -4.36
N TYR A 20 12.17 -0.50 -3.64
CA TYR A 20 12.28 -0.51 -2.19
C TYR A 20 13.09 0.68 -1.62
N SER A 21 14.12 1.12 -2.35
CA SER A 21 15.04 2.18 -1.91
C SER A 21 14.44 3.58 -1.87
N GLN A 22 13.19 3.76 -2.31
CA GLN A 22 12.49 5.05 -2.23
C GLN A 22 11.83 5.30 -0.87
N ASN A 23 11.91 4.32 0.04
CA ASN A 23 11.37 4.36 1.39
C ASN A 23 12.50 4.04 2.37
N ASN A 24 12.43 4.58 3.59
CA ASN A 24 13.42 4.27 4.62
C ASN A 24 13.25 2.83 5.13
N PRO A 25 14.30 2.20 5.67
CA PRO A 25 14.16 0.92 6.37
C PRO A 25 13.08 0.99 7.45
N GLY A 26 12.18 0.00 7.48
CA GLY A 26 11.05 -0.06 8.39
C GLY A 26 9.79 0.67 7.90
N GLU A 27 9.83 1.41 6.80
CA GLU A 27 8.64 2.08 6.25
C GLU A 27 7.81 1.16 5.36
N LEU A 28 6.50 1.29 5.48
CA LEU A 28 5.52 0.65 4.62
C LEU A 28 5.52 1.27 3.22
N LEU A 29 5.41 0.44 2.20
CA LEU A 29 5.32 0.85 0.80
C LEU A 29 4.42 -0.07 -0.03
N ALA A 30 4.03 0.44 -1.20
CA ALA A 30 3.41 -0.35 -2.26
C ALA A 30 4.22 -0.20 -3.55
N LEU A 31 4.42 -1.28 -4.30
CA LEU A 31 5.08 -1.29 -5.61
C LEU A 31 4.49 -2.35 -6.54
N PHE A 32 4.79 -2.30 -7.83
CA PHE A 32 4.54 -3.43 -8.73
C PHE A 32 5.80 -4.28 -8.83
N ASN A 33 5.70 -5.55 -8.47
CA ASN A 33 6.85 -6.45 -8.46
C ASN A 33 7.16 -6.98 -9.87
N SER A 34 8.19 -7.82 -9.98
CA SER A 34 8.66 -8.36 -11.27
C SER A 34 7.62 -9.23 -12.00
N LEU A 35 6.60 -9.72 -11.30
CA LEU A 35 5.49 -10.49 -11.88
C LEU A 35 4.32 -9.59 -12.31
N GLY A 36 4.39 -8.28 -12.07
CA GLY A 36 3.35 -7.31 -12.41
C GLY A 36 2.22 -7.22 -11.38
N PHE A 37 2.36 -7.84 -10.21
CA PHE A 37 1.38 -7.75 -9.14
C PHE A 37 1.65 -6.56 -8.22
N LEU A 38 0.59 -5.98 -7.68
CA LEU A 38 0.69 -5.00 -6.61
C LEU A 38 1.18 -5.69 -5.34
N GLU A 39 2.30 -5.24 -4.83
CA GLU A 39 2.95 -5.73 -3.63
C GLU A 39 2.85 -4.68 -2.53
N ILE A 40 2.53 -5.13 -1.32
CA ILE A 40 2.56 -4.32 -0.09
C ILE A 40 3.68 -4.88 0.77
N ALA A 41 4.60 -4.02 1.19
CA ALA A 41 5.82 -4.45 1.88
C ALA A 41 6.28 -3.43 2.91
N VAL A 42 7.19 -3.85 3.78
CA VAL A 42 7.99 -2.96 4.63
C VAL A 42 9.42 -3.04 4.15
N ASN A 43 10.05 -1.89 3.87
CA ASN A 43 11.42 -1.88 3.39
C ASN A 43 12.36 -2.49 4.45
N LEU A 44 13.10 -3.54 4.08
CA LEU A 44 13.97 -4.29 5.00
C LEU A 44 13.26 -4.79 6.27
N GLY A 45 11.97 -5.14 6.17
CA GLY A 45 11.17 -5.61 7.31
C GLY A 45 10.11 -6.65 6.94
N SER A 46 9.46 -7.21 7.97
CA SER A 46 8.34 -8.15 7.83
C SER A 46 7.01 -7.43 8.05
N LEU A 47 6.14 -7.46 7.03
CA LEU A 47 4.80 -6.88 7.10
C LEU A 47 3.93 -7.56 8.19
N GLU A 48 4.09 -8.87 8.37
CA GLU A 48 3.35 -9.63 9.38
C GLU A 48 3.74 -9.19 10.79
N GLN A 49 5.03 -8.96 11.05
CA GLN A 49 5.51 -8.54 12.37
C GLN A 49 5.20 -7.07 12.66
N SER A 50 5.25 -6.20 11.65
CA SER A 50 5.04 -4.76 11.84
C SER A 50 3.57 -4.36 11.89
N GLU A 51 2.74 -4.91 11.00
CA GLU A 51 1.34 -4.51 10.81
C GLU A 51 0.34 -5.59 11.24
N GLY A 52 0.79 -6.78 11.65
CA GLY A 52 -0.10 -7.89 12.03
C GLY A 52 -0.91 -8.44 10.87
N ILE A 53 -0.39 -8.35 9.64
CA ILE A 53 -1.08 -8.74 8.40
C ILE A 53 -0.60 -10.11 7.97
N SER A 54 -1.56 -10.96 7.58
CA SER A 54 -1.29 -12.31 7.08
C SER A 54 -1.77 -12.47 5.64
N LEU A 55 -1.49 -13.62 5.03
CA LEU A 55 -1.91 -13.93 3.66
C LEU A 55 -3.44 -13.91 3.46
N SER A 56 -4.24 -14.03 4.53
CA SER A 56 -5.70 -13.97 4.46
C SER A 56 -6.28 -12.58 4.74
N SER A 57 -5.45 -11.59 5.04
CA SER A 57 -5.90 -10.24 5.37
C SER A 57 -6.47 -9.52 4.14
N GLU A 58 -7.59 -8.81 4.31
CA GLU A 58 -8.20 -7.97 3.26
C GLU A 58 -7.38 -6.69 3.06
N ILE A 59 -7.03 -6.39 1.80
CA ILE A 59 -6.49 -5.09 1.39
C ILE A 59 -7.55 -4.36 0.58
N ARG A 60 -7.87 -3.12 0.95
CA ARG A 60 -8.86 -2.30 0.25
C ARG A 60 -8.20 -1.17 -0.49
N ILE A 61 -8.56 -0.99 -1.77
CA ILE A 61 -8.10 0.15 -2.57
C ILE A 61 -9.32 1.03 -2.87
N LYS A 62 -9.27 2.28 -2.42
CA LYS A 62 -10.26 3.30 -2.76
C LYS A 62 -9.68 4.21 -3.83
N PHE A 63 -10.40 4.35 -4.93
CA PHE A 63 -10.13 5.37 -5.94
C PHE A 63 -11.03 6.57 -5.66
N ASP A 64 -10.44 7.76 -5.68
CA ASP A 64 -11.23 8.98 -5.65
C ASP A 64 -11.91 9.11 -7.01
N ASN A 65 -13.22 8.91 -7.07
CA ASN A 65 -14.00 9.12 -8.28
C ASN A 65 -13.88 10.60 -8.69
N GLU A 66 -13.39 10.87 -9.90
CA GLU A 66 -13.34 12.22 -10.50
C GLU A 66 -14.73 12.76 -10.91
N GLN A 67 -15.82 12.36 -10.23
CA GLN A 67 -17.19 12.79 -10.52
C GLN A 67 -17.84 13.66 -9.42
N ASN A 68 -17.04 14.45 -8.70
CA ASN A 68 -17.54 15.52 -7.82
C ASN A 68 -17.09 16.92 -8.28
N LYS A 69 -16.93 17.11 -9.60
CA LYS A 69 -17.09 18.42 -10.23
C LYS A 69 -18.43 18.40 -10.97
N ARG A 70 -19.52 18.68 -10.24
CA ARG A 70 -20.72 19.21 -10.88
C ARG A 70 -20.55 20.72 -10.83
N ASP A 71 -20.60 21.32 -12.00
CA ASP A 71 -20.66 22.77 -12.23
C ASP A 71 -21.80 23.43 -11.44
#